data_AF-A0A2V7VYJ0-F1
#
_entry.id   AF-A0A2V7VYJ0-F1
#
_cell.length_a   1.000
_cell.length_b   1.000
_cell.length_c   1.000
_cell.angle_alpha   90.00
_cell.angle_beta   90.00
_cell.angle_gamma   90.00
#
_symmetry.space_group_name_H-M   'P 1'
#
loop_
_entity.id
_entity.type
_entity.pdbx_description
1 polymer ?
#
loop_
_entity_poly.entity_id
_entity_poly.type
_entity_poly.pdbx_seq_one_letter_code
_entity_poly.pdbx_strand_id
1 'polypeptide(L)'
;MPRTSPLLAGAIAYKLFVLTSAAVPDLIGTTTDTSLVRLVSEGAVTWWVDTSFAGCPDVRSVQFRFTVAPSNSCAGSIALLTPANRSTVASPVTIASTPLPNATIYRIWVSIDGGPSTVLTRSGNATE
;
A
#
# COMPACT_ATOMS: atom_id res chain seq x y z
N MET A 1 28.62 4.33 7.79
CA MET A 1 28.58 5.32 6.69
C MET A 1 27.23 5.18 5.99
N PRO A 2 26.33 6.17 6.06
CA PRO A 2 25.07 6.09 5.31
C PRO A 2 25.36 6.44 3.84
N ARG A 3 25.04 5.53 2.91
CA ARG A 3 25.02 5.84 1.47
C ARG A 3 23.80 6.72 1.22
N THR A 4 23.99 8.03 1.21
CA THR A 4 23.03 8.96 0.62
C THR A 4 22.98 8.67 -0.88
N SER A 5 21.93 7.98 -1.33
CA SER A 5 21.59 7.94 -2.74
C SER A 5 21.41 9.37 -3.21
N PRO A 6 22.20 9.87 -4.18
CA PRO A 6 21.99 11.21 -4.70
C PRO A 6 20.63 11.23 -5.39
N LEU A 7 19.75 12.13 -4.95
CA LEU A 7 18.62 12.58 -5.75
C LEU A 7 19.15 12.86 -7.17
N LEU A 8 18.45 12.42 -8.21
CA LEU A 8 18.77 12.92 -9.55
C LEU A 8 18.52 14.43 -9.52
N ALA A 9 19.57 15.24 -9.72
CA ALA A 9 19.44 16.70 -9.69
C ALA A 9 18.35 17.14 -10.69
N GLY A 10 17.37 17.91 -10.21
CA GLY A 10 16.25 18.40 -11.02
C GLY A 10 15.00 17.50 -11.06
N ALA A 11 15.00 16.34 -10.38
CA ALA A 11 13.80 15.54 -10.22
C ALA A 11 12.75 16.29 -9.39
N ILE A 12 11.52 16.39 -9.90
CA ILE A 12 10.39 17.04 -9.22
C ILE A 12 9.39 16.04 -8.63
N ALA A 13 9.41 14.79 -9.09
CA ALA A 13 8.60 13.71 -8.55
C ALA A 13 9.12 12.34 -8.99
N TYR A 14 8.74 11.31 -8.24
CA TYR A 14 8.96 9.89 -8.52
C TYR A 14 7.62 9.17 -8.50
N LYS A 15 7.31 8.42 -9.56
CA LYS A 15 6.09 7.62 -9.72
C LYS A 15 6.46 6.14 -9.62
N LEU A 16 5.87 5.43 -8.66
CA LEU A 16 6.12 4.01 -8.42
C LEU A 16 5.07 3.15 -9.13
N PHE A 17 5.53 2.30 -10.04
CA PHE A 17 4.68 1.37 -10.77
C PHE A 17 4.95 -0.07 -10.36
N VAL A 18 3.90 -0.89 -10.33
CA VAL A 18 3.98 -2.34 -10.14
C VAL A 18 3.22 -3.11 -11.20
N LEU A 19 3.69 -4.31 -11.47
CA LEU A 19 3.07 -5.28 -12.37
C LEU A 19 2.97 -6.61 -11.63
N THR A 20 1.74 -6.98 -11.28
CA THR A 20 1.41 -8.21 -10.55
C THR A 20 0.55 -9.11 -11.42
N SER A 21 1.15 -9.92 -12.29
CA SER A 21 0.51 -10.86 -13.25
C SER A 21 -0.54 -10.32 -14.24
N ALA A 22 -1.19 -9.18 -13.97
CA ALA A 22 -1.96 -8.42 -14.94
C ALA A 22 -1.00 -7.84 -15.98
N ALA A 23 -1.36 -7.84 -17.26
CA ALA A 23 -0.51 -7.33 -18.33
C ALA A 23 -0.35 -5.80 -18.34
N VAL A 24 -1.05 -5.09 -17.45
CA VAL A 24 -1.07 -3.62 -17.36
C VAL A 24 -0.41 -3.18 -16.04
N PRO A 25 0.59 -2.28 -16.09
CA PRO A 25 1.18 -1.71 -14.90
C PRO A 25 0.22 -0.80 -14.12
N ASP A 26 0.27 -0.88 -12.79
CA ASP A 26 -0.50 -0.02 -11.88
C ASP A 26 0.40 1.05 -11.24
N LEU A 27 -0.08 2.29 -11.18
CA LEU A 27 0.59 3.38 -10.46
C LEU A 27 0.15 3.36 -9.00
N ILE A 28 1.02 2.83 -8.13
CA ILE A 28 0.69 2.66 -6.71
C ILE A 28 1.13 3.82 -5.83
N GLY A 29 1.82 4.81 -6.39
CA GLY A 29 2.02 6.09 -5.70
C GLY A 29 3.01 7.04 -6.35
N THR A 30 2.98 8.27 -5.86
CA THR A 30 3.89 9.35 -6.26
C THR A 30 4.51 9.96 -5.01
N THR A 31 5.77 10.37 -5.08
CA THR A 31 6.49 11.04 -3.98
C THR A 31 7.50 12.05 -4.52
N THR A 32 7.84 13.06 -3.72
CA THR A 32 8.99 13.96 -3.98
C THR A 32 10.26 13.45 -3.29
N ASP A 33 10.13 12.55 -2.32
CA ASP A 33 11.23 11.92 -1.61
C ASP A 33 11.79 10.71 -2.36
N THR A 34 12.96 10.23 -1.96
CA THR A 34 13.58 9.00 -2.52
C THR A 34 13.03 7.71 -1.91
N SER A 35 12.08 7.82 -0.99
CA SER A 35 11.45 6.68 -0.32
C SER A 35 9.93 6.79 -0.37
N LEU A 36 9.27 5.65 -0.58
CA LEU A 36 7.82 5.53 -0.55
C LEU A 36 7.44 4.17 0.04
N VAL A 37 6.50 4.16 0.98
CA VAL A 37 5.95 2.92 1.54
C VAL A 37 4.58 2.66 0.92
N ARG A 38 4.39 1.46 0.35
CA ARG A 38 3.13 1.01 -0.25
C ARG A 38 2.85 -0.46 0.06
N LEU A 39 1.57 -0.82 0.00
CA LEU A 39 1.13 -2.21 0.04
C LEU A 39 1.13 -2.76 -1.38
N VAL A 40 1.63 -3.98 -1.52
CA VAL A 40 1.67 -4.70 -2.79
C VAL A 40 1.04 -6.08 -2.57
N SER A 41 0.29 -6.57 -3.55
CA SER A 41 -0.35 -7.87 -3.48
C SER A 41 0.68 -9.01 -3.36
N GLU A 42 0.23 -10.12 -2.78
CA GLU A 42 1.02 -11.36 -2.73
C GLU A 42 1.36 -11.88 -4.12
N GLY A 43 2.48 -12.60 -4.22
CA GLY A 43 2.97 -13.17 -5.47
C GLY A 43 4.17 -12.42 -6.08
N ALA A 44 4.44 -12.70 -7.35
CA ALA A 44 5.55 -12.12 -8.09
C ALA A 44 5.24 -10.68 -8.51
N VAL A 45 6.13 -9.75 -8.13
CA VAL A 45 6.01 -8.33 -8.41
C VAL A 45 7.17 -7.90 -9.29
N THR A 46 6.88 -7.29 -10.43
CA THR A 46 7.85 -6.47 -11.17
C THR A 46 7.54 -5.00 -10.90
N TRP A 47 8.55 -4.17 -10.61
CA TRP A 47 8.35 -2.76 -10.28
C TRP A 47 9.44 -1.86 -10.87
N TRP A 48 9.13 -0.58 -11.03
CA TRP A 48 10.06 0.45 -11.50
C TRP A 48 9.59 1.83 -11.05
N VAL A 49 10.47 2.82 -11.19
CA VAL A 49 10.19 4.22 -10.91
C VAL A 49 10.32 5.04 -12.18
N ASP A 50 9.30 5.84 -12.50
CA ASP A 50 9.41 6.91 -13.49
C ASP A 50 9.72 8.22 -12.74
N THR A 51 10.83 8.86 -13.10
CA THR A 51 11.27 10.13 -12.51
C THR A 51 10.83 11.28 -13.40
N SER A 52 10.10 12.24 -12.84
CA SER A 52 9.61 13.41 -13.56
C SER A 52 10.52 14.61 -13.38
N PHE A 53 10.64 15.41 -14.45
CA PHE A 53 11.43 16.64 -14.51
C PHE A 53 10.56 17.77 -15.07
N ALA A 54 10.80 19.00 -14.63
CA ALA A 54 10.08 20.16 -15.16
C ALA A 54 10.35 20.34 -16.66
N GLY A 55 9.29 20.26 -17.48
CA GLY A 55 9.38 20.48 -18.93
C GLY A 55 10.07 19.37 -19.73
N CYS A 56 10.38 18.22 -19.13
CA CYS A 56 11.01 17.09 -19.83
C CYS A 56 10.17 15.80 -19.71
N PRO A 57 10.32 14.83 -20.63
CA PRO A 57 9.73 13.50 -20.47
C PRO A 57 10.22 12.78 -19.22
N ASP A 58 9.40 11.89 -18.69
CA ASP A 58 9.76 11.06 -17.55
C ASP A 58 10.90 10.08 -17.91
N VAL A 59 11.83 9.88 -16.99
CA VAL A 59 12.93 8.90 -17.12
C VAL A 59 12.60 7.67 -16.30
N ARG A 60 12.47 6.53 -16.97
CA ARG A 60 12.17 5.23 -16.35
C ARG A 60 13.42 4.53 -15.85
N SER A 61 13.36 3.97 -14.64
CA SER A 61 14.40 3.09 -14.11
C SER A 61 14.40 1.72 -14.79
N VAL A 62 15.44 0.93 -14.56
CA VAL A 62 15.36 -0.52 -14.82
C VAL A 62 14.23 -1.15 -14.01
N GLN A 63 13.72 -2.28 -14.49
CA GLN A 63 12.74 -3.07 -13.76
C GLN A 63 13.42 -3.94 -12.70
N PHE A 64 12.81 -3.97 -11.52
CA PHE A 64 13.22 -4.79 -10.40
C PHE A 64 12.15 -5.84 -10.12
N ARG A 65 12.55 -6.95 -9.50
CA ARG A 65 11.64 -8.06 -9.18
C ARG A 65 11.82 -8.50 -7.73
N PHE A 66 10.70 -8.79 -7.08
CA PHE A 66 10.67 -9.47 -5.79
C PHE A 66 9.40 -10.32 -5.69
N THR A 67 9.34 -11.16 -4.67
CA THR A 67 8.17 -11.99 -4.40
C THR A 67 7.64 -11.65 -3.02
N VAL A 68 6.36 -11.29 -2.96
CA VAL A 68 5.64 -11.14 -1.69
C VAL A 68 5.15 -12.52 -1.31
N ALA A 69 5.65 -13.05 -0.20
CA ALA A 69 5.17 -14.33 0.32
C ALA A 69 3.66 -14.26 0.57
N PRO A 70 2.91 -15.34 0.29
CA PRO A 70 1.50 -15.37 0.61
C PRO A 70 1.31 -15.15 2.11
N SER A 71 0.19 -14.52 2.46
CA SER A 71 -0.12 -14.38 3.88
C SER A 71 -0.33 -15.78 4.49
N ASN A 72 0.39 -16.09 5.56
CA ASN A 72 0.15 -17.32 6.32
C ASN A 72 -1.23 -17.17 6.95
N SER A 73 -2.24 -17.89 6.47
CA SER A 73 -3.53 -17.97 7.15
C SER A 73 -3.34 -18.79 8.42
N CYS A 74 -2.90 -18.12 9.49
CA CYS A 74 -3.06 -18.68 10.82
C CYS A 74 -4.57 -18.85 11.02
N ALA A 75 -5.01 -20.08 11.32
CA ALA A 75 -6.42 -20.39 11.43
C ALA A 75 -7.12 -19.43 12.42
N GLY A 76 -8.24 -18.86 12.00
CA GLY A 76 -9.13 -18.06 12.84
C GLY A 76 -9.93 -17.04 12.03
N SER A 77 -11.03 -16.58 12.60
CA SER A 77 -11.96 -15.63 11.97
C SER A 77 -12.04 -14.35 12.79
N ILE A 78 -11.98 -13.20 12.12
CA ILE A 78 -12.26 -11.90 12.72
C ILE A 78 -13.72 -11.55 12.45
N ALA A 79 -14.45 -11.11 13.48
CA ALA A 79 -15.78 -10.51 13.32
C ALA A 79 -15.70 -8.99 13.48
N LEU A 80 -16.37 -8.26 12.58
CA LEU A 80 -16.57 -6.82 12.72
C LEU A 80 -17.67 -6.57 13.76
N LEU A 81 -17.33 -5.86 14.83
CA LEU A 81 -18.25 -5.52 15.92
C LEU A 81 -18.96 -4.19 15.65
N THR A 82 -18.22 -3.21 15.13
CA THR A 82 -18.77 -1.90 14.74
C THR A 82 -18.10 -1.36 13.47
N PRO A 83 -18.86 -0.64 12.60
CA PRO A 83 -20.31 -0.46 12.64
C PRO A 83 -21.07 -1.76 12.35
N ALA A 84 -22.35 -1.83 12.73
CA ALA A 84 -23.18 -2.97 12.36
C ALA A 84 -23.27 -3.07 10.83
N ASN A 85 -23.38 -4.30 10.32
CA ASN A 85 -23.50 -4.51 8.88
C ASN A 85 -24.68 -3.69 8.32
N ARG A 86 -24.45 -2.94 7.24
CA ARG A 86 -25.42 -2.04 6.59
C ARG A 86 -25.88 -0.84 7.43
N SER A 87 -25.14 -0.44 8.46
CA SER A 87 -25.45 0.80 9.20
C SER A 87 -24.86 2.04 8.54
N THR A 88 -25.60 3.14 8.57
CA THR A 88 -25.09 4.48 8.26
C THR A 88 -24.57 5.12 9.54
N VAL A 89 -23.32 5.58 9.55
CA VAL A 89 -22.67 6.20 10.71
C VAL A 89 -22.15 7.59 10.35
N ALA A 90 -22.24 8.52 11.30
CA ALA A 90 -21.66 9.85 11.16
C ALA A 90 -20.17 9.84 11.50
N SER A 91 -19.39 10.70 10.86
CA SER A 91 -17.99 10.90 11.19
C SER A 91 -17.83 11.61 12.54
N PRO A 92 -16.83 11.25 13.37
CA PRO A 92 -15.82 10.20 13.16
C PRO A 92 -16.34 8.78 13.44
N VAL A 93 -15.90 7.81 12.64
CA VAL A 93 -16.31 6.40 12.76
C VAL A 93 -15.29 5.59 13.55
N THR A 94 -15.75 4.89 14.58
CA THR A 94 -14.94 3.91 15.32
C THR A 94 -15.16 2.51 14.77
N ILE A 95 -14.10 1.88 14.29
CA ILE A 95 -14.11 0.52 13.75
C ILE A 95 -13.57 -0.43 14.82
N ALA A 96 -14.40 -1.39 15.25
CA ALA A 96 -14.02 -2.40 16.23
C ALA A 96 -14.18 -3.81 15.65
N SER A 97 -13.23 -4.69 15.96
CA SER A 97 -13.23 -6.08 15.51
C SER A 97 -12.72 -7.01 16.61
N THR A 98 -13.07 -8.30 16.54
CA THR A 98 -12.54 -9.29 17.50
C THR A 98 -11.03 -9.45 17.32
N PRO A 99 -10.25 -9.54 18.40
CA PRO A 99 -8.82 -9.83 18.29
C PRO A 99 -8.60 -11.22 17.72
N LEU A 100 -7.70 -11.34 16.75
CA LEU A 100 -7.22 -12.62 16.24
C LEU A 100 -5.86 -12.93 16.88
N PRO A 101 -5.71 -14.07 17.58
CA PRO A 101 -4.43 -14.50 18.13
C PRO A 101 -3.36 -14.54 17.04
N ASN A 102 -2.17 -14.00 17.33
CA ASN A 102 -1.04 -13.88 16.41
C ASN A 102 -1.23 -12.92 15.22
N ALA A 103 -2.29 -12.10 15.19
CA ALA A 103 -2.38 -11.04 14.20
C ALA A 103 -1.35 -9.93 14.49
N THR A 104 -0.32 -9.85 13.64
CA THR A 104 0.71 -8.80 13.73
C THR A 104 0.20 -7.46 13.21
N ILE A 105 -0.70 -7.49 12.21
CA ILE A 105 -1.22 -6.31 11.51
C ILE A 105 -2.69 -6.53 11.16
N TYR A 106 -3.51 -5.48 11.37
CA TYR A 106 -4.84 -5.35 10.79
C TYR A 106 -4.82 -4.37 9.63
N ARG A 107 -5.52 -4.71 8.55
CA ARG A 107 -5.73 -3.85 7.37
C ARG A 107 -7.22 -3.62 7.19
N ILE A 108 -7.63 -2.36 7.25
CA ILE A 108 -9.03 -1.96 7.09
C ILE A 108 -9.23 -1.40 5.69
N TRP A 109 -10.13 -2.03 4.94
CA TRP A 109 -10.59 -1.57 3.63
C TRP A 109 -11.99 -1.00 3.78
N VAL A 110 -12.23 0.19 3.21
CA VAL A 110 -13.56 0.78 3.17
C VAL A 110 -13.90 1.19 1.75
N SER A 111 -15.14 0.89 1.38
CA SER A 111 -15.80 1.41 0.18
C SER A 111 -16.90 2.35 0.68
N ILE A 112 -16.94 3.58 0.15
CA ILE A 112 -17.99 4.55 0.42
C ILE A 112 -18.88 4.60 -0.82
N ASP A 113 -20.21 4.52 -0.63
CA ASP A 113 -21.22 4.59 -1.69
C ASP A 113 -21.00 3.62 -2.87
N GLY A 114 -20.44 2.44 -2.57
CA GLY A 114 -20.14 1.41 -3.58
C GLY A 114 -18.94 1.73 -4.48
N GLY A 115 -18.15 2.74 -4.14
CA GLY A 115 -16.89 3.06 -4.81
C GLY A 115 -15.79 2.01 -4.60
N PRO A 116 -14.64 2.16 -5.26
CA PRO A 116 -13.51 1.25 -5.08
C PRO A 116 -13.03 1.25 -3.61
N SER A 117 -12.70 0.07 -3.10
CA SER A 117 -12.19 -0.07 -1.72
C SER A 117 -10.82 0.60 -1.59
N THR A 118 -10.68 1.48 -0.60
CA THR A 118 -9.41 2.10 -0.23
C THR A 118 -8.93 1.63 1.14
N VAL A 119 -7.62 1.61 1.36
CA VAL A 119 -7.05 1.30 2.68
C VAL A 119 -7.14 2.55 3.55
N LEU A 120 -7.89 2.48 4.65
CA LEU A 120 -8.00 3.61 5.59
C LEU A 120 -6.83 3.67 6.56
N THR A 121 -6.40 2.53 7.08
CA THR A 121 -5.33 2.47 8.09
C THR A 121 -4.71 1.07 8.20
N ARG A 122 -3.48 1.03 8.71
CA ARG A 122 -2.78 -0.17 9.15
C ARG A 122 -2.47 0.00 10.64
N SER A 123 -3.05 -0.83 11.48
CA SER A 123 -2.70 -0.89 12.90
C SER A 123 -2.04 -2.23 13.18
N GLY A 124 -0.81 -2.20 13.68
CA GLY A 124 -0.18 -3.36 14.32
C GLY A 124 -0.31 -3.20 15.83
N ASN A 125 -0.38 -4.30 16.56
CA ASN A 125 -0.08 -4.23 17.98
C ASN A 125 1.42 -3.91 18.07
N ALA A 126 1.76 -2.64 18.35
CA ALA A 126 3.08 -2.29 18.83
C ALA A 126 3.20 -2.89 20.24
N THR A 127 3.73 -4.10 20.33
CA THR A 127 4.45 -4.48 21.55
C THR A 127 5.79 -3.76 21.46
N GLU A 128 5.89 -2.65 22.17
CA GLU A 128 7.17 -2.13 22.66
C GLU A 128 7.75 -3.10 23.71
#